data_AF-A0A9E2YCX9-F1
#
_entry.id   AF-A0A9E2YCX9-F1
#
_cell.length_a   1.000
_cell.length_b   1.000
_cell.length_c   1.000
_cell.angle_alpha   90.00
_cell.angle_beta   90.00
_cell.angle_gamma   90.00
#
_symmetry.space_group_name_H-M   'P 1'
#
loop_
_entity.id
_entity.type
_entity.pdbx_description
1 polymer ?
#
loop_
_entity_poly.entity_id
_entity_poly.type
_entity_poly.pdbx_seq_one_letter_code
_entity_poly.pdbx_strand_id
1 'polypeptide(L)'
;MANLNRFFLRGFLRAFAPSCLLFFSFGMGGAQTTQPIDLSSPKQSVATMFAAVTAADTATLKRVFFADSPQATELVSAYADLIAAAKRLRDSARSKFATDTPNPAMVRDSTTPGAPSPEQAAQLAAADVNVDGNSATVKIPDRPAPIKLRRVDGNWLIDV
;
A
#
# COMPACT_ATOMS: atom_id res chain seq x y z
N MET A 1 34.46 28.28 37.75
CA MET A 1 35.18 28.83 36.58
C MET A 1 34.40 28.37 35.34
N ALA A 2 33.37 29.07 34.84
CA ALA A 2 33.31 30.40 34.20
C ALA A 2 33.93 30.46 32.79
N ASN A 3 33.11 30.37 31.74
CA ASN A 3 32.98 31.32 30.61
C ASN A 3 32.15 30.71 29.48
N LEU A 4 30.91 31.17 29.23
CA LEU A 4 30.53 32.29 28.35
C LEU A 4 31.06 32.16 26.91
N ASN A 5 30.16 31.84 25.98
CA ASN A 5 30.21 32.43 24.65
C ASN A 5 28.79 32.76 24.14
N ARG A 6 28.38 34.00 24.46
CA ARG A 6 27.25 34.73 23.89
C ARG A 6 27.79 35.62 22.78
N PHE A 7 27.40 35.40 21.52
CA PHE A 7 27.57 36.32 20.38
C PHE A 7 26.90 35.58 19.20
N PHE A 8 25.84 36.01 18.52
CA PHE A 8 25.51 37.33 18.00
C PHE A 8 23.98 37.46 17.83
N LEU A 9 23.39 38.42 18.54
CA LEU A 9 22.06 38.97 18.25
C LEU A 9 22.26 40.22 17.37
N ARG A 10 22.05 40.13 16.05
CA ARG A 10 21.80 41.26 15.14
C ARG A 10 21.06 40.65 13.94
N GLY A 11 19.74 40.80 13.81
CA GLY A 11 19.10 42.09 13.59
C GLY A 11 18.85 42.23 12.09
N PHE A 12 17.70 41.78 11.62
CA PHE A 12 17.12 42.22 10.35
C PHE A 12 15.59 42.13 10.47
N LEU A 13 15.00 43.14 11.11
CA LEU A 13 13.63 43.51 10.84
C LEU A 13 13.56 43.96 9.39
N ARG A 14 12.98 43.13 8.52
CA ARG A 14 12.43 43.56 7.25
C ARG A 14 10.93 43.35 7.30
N ALA A 15 10.23 44.46 7.53
CA ALA A 15 8.84 44.62 7.17
C ALA A 15 8.71 44.34 5.66
N PHE A 16 7.94 43.32 5.30
CA PHE A 16 7.53 43.07 3.92
C PHE A 16 6.01 43.02 3.88
N ALA A 17 5.47 43.79 2.94
CA ALA A 17 4.08 44.16 2.77
C ALA A 17 3.14 42.95 2.57
N PRO A 18 1.88 43.04 3.04
CA PRO A 18 0.85 42.05 2.75
C PRO A 18 0.29 42.31 1.35
N SER A 19 0.89 41.69 0.32
CA SER A 19 0.26 41.59 -1.00
C SER A 19 -0.58 40.32 -1.06
N CYS A 20 -1.88 40.49 -0.83
CA CYS A 20 -2.94 39.56 -1.17
C CYS A 20 -2.93 39.28 -2.69
N LEU A 21 -2.18 38.26 -3.13
CA LEU A 21 -2.45 37.57 -4.38
C LEU A 21 -2.88 36.15 -4.05
N LEU A 22 -4.20 36.00 -3.90
CA LEU A 22 -4.93 34.75 -3.85
C LEU A 22 -4.75 33.99 -5.18
N PHE A 23 -3.59 33.40 -5.41
CA PHE A 23 -3.45 32.33 -6.39
C PHE A 23 -3.97 31.05 -5.75
N PHE A 24 -5.30 30.93 -5.74
CA PHE A 24 -5.99 29.65 -5.57
C PHE A 24 -5.66 28.80 -6.80
N SER A 25 -4.47 28.20 -6.82
CA SER A 25 -4.15 27.14 -7.76
C SER A 25 -5.02 25.95 -7.37
N PHE A 26 -6.22 25.92 -7.97
CA PHE A 26 -7.08 24.75 -8.05
C PHE A 26 -6.26 23.67 -8.79
N GLY A 27 -5.44 22.94 -8.03
CA GLY A 27 -4.84 21.72 -8.52
C GLY A 27 -5.99 20.81 -8.90
N MET A 28 -6.14 20.54 -10.20
CA MET A 28 -6.97 19.45 -10.71
C MET A 28 -6.43 18.16 -10.09
N GLY A 29 -6.93 17.83 -8.90
CA GLY A 29 -6.82 16.50 -8.33
C GLY A 29 -7.57 15.59 -9.28
N GLY A 30 -6.84 14.92 -10.18
CA GLY A 30 -7.41 13.91 -11.04
C GLY A 30 -8.15 12.91 -10.14
N ALA A 31 -9.45 12.77 -10.38
CA ALA A 31 -10.25 11.76 -9.69
C ALA A 31 -9.55 10.42 -9.88
N GLN A 32 -9.01 9.86 -8.80
CA GLN A 32 -8.44 8.53 -8.86
C GLN A 32 -9.59 7.61 -9.25
N THR A 33 -9.49 7.00 -10.44
CA THR A 33 -10.45 6.01 -10.89
C THR A 33 -10.34 4.81 -9.98
N THR A 34 -11.19 4.78 -8.94
CA THR A 34 -11.37 3.62 -8.08
C THR A 34 -11.85 2.49 -8.96
N GLN A 35 -10.97 1.50 -9.20
CA GLN A 35 -11.36 0.29 -9.89
C GLN A 35 -12.52 -0.37 -9.12
N PRO A 36 -13.55 -0.87 -9.80
CA PRO A 36 -14.62 -1.60 -9.14
C PRO A 36 -14.04 -2.75 -8.30
N ILE A 37 -14.45 -2.83 -7.04
CA ILE A 37 -14.05 -3.90 -6.13
C ILE A 37 -14.90 -5.13 -6.45
N ASP A 38 -14.28 -6.19 -6.98
CA ASP A 38 -14.93 -7.47 -7.24
C ASP A 38 -14.51 -8.49 -6.19
N LEU A 39 -15.47 -8.82 -5.31
CA LEU A 39 -15.32 -9.82 -4.23
C LEU A 39 -16.24 -11.03 -4.45
N SER A 40 -16.77 -11.21 -5.66
CA SER A 40 -17.78 -12.22 -5.96
C SER A 40 -17.24 -13.65 -5.95
N SER A 41 -15.92 -13.83 -6.12
CA SER A 41 -15.26 -15.14 -6.09
C SER A 41 -13.90 -15.05 -5.38
N PRO A 42 -13.37 -16.16 -4.84
CA PRO A 42 -12.09 -16.14 -4.13
C PRO A 42 -10.93 -15.61 -4.99
N LYS A 43 -10.89 -15.99 -6.28
CA LYS A 43 -9.86 -15.55 -7.22
C LYS A 43 -9.96 -14.04 -7.48
N GLN A 44 -11.18 -13.50 -7.64
CA GLN A 44 -11.37 -12.06 -7.86
C GLN A 44 -11.03 -11.22 -6.62
N SER A 45 -11.31 -11.71 -5.41
CA SER A 45 -10.88 -11.02 -4.19
C SER A 45 -9.36 -10.91 -4.06
N VAL A 46 -8.63 -11.99 -4.40
CA VAL A 46 -7.17 -11.96 -4.43
C VAL A 46 -6.65 -11.03 -5.52
N ALA A 47 -7.29 -11.01 -6.71
CA ALA A 47 -6.94 -10.08 -7.78
C ALA A 47 -7.14 -8.62 -7.35
N THR A 48 -8.26 -8.31 -6.71
CA THR A 48 -8.56 -6.99 -6.15
C THR A 48 -7.52 -6.60 -5.09
N MET A 49 -7.13 -7.52 -4.20
CA MET A 49 -6.06 -7.29 -3.23
C MET A 49 -4.75 -6.90 -3.93
N PHE A 50 -4.33 -7.65 -4.96
CA PHE A 50 -3.09 -7.38 -5.69
C PHE A 50 -3.13 -6.05 -6.43
N ALA A 51 -4.27 -5.70 -7.03
CA ALA A 51 -4.48 -4.40 -7.65
C ALA A 51 -4.36 -3.27 -6.61
N ALA A 52 -4.97 -3.44 -5.43
CA ALA A 52 -4.92 -2.46 -4.35
C ALA A 52 -3.50 -2.26 -3.79
N VAL A 53 -2.73 -3.34 -3.60
CA VAL A 53 -1.30 -3.24 -3.23
C VAL A 53 -0.53 -2.48 -4.31
N THR A 54 -0.77 -2.79 -5.59
CA THR A 54 -0.11 -2.13 -6.72
C THR A 54 -0.49 -0.65 -6.85
N ALA A 55 -1.69 -0.27 -6.42
CA ALA A 55 -2.13 1.13 -6.39
C ALA A 55 -1.76 1.86 -5.09
N ALA A 56 -1.25 1.14 -4.08
CA ALA A 56 -1.15 1.61 -2.69
C ALA A 56 -2.50 2.16 -2.15
N ASP A 57 -3.62 1.55 -2.55
CA ASP A 57 -4.98 1.93 -2.17
C ASP A 57 -5.35 1.30 -0.82
N THR A 58 -5.14 2.07 0.24
CA THR A 58 -5.41 1.63 1.62
C THR A 58 -6.91 1.44 1.88
N ALA A 59 -7.79 2.18 1.19
CA ALA A 59 -9.23 2.05 1.38
C ALA A 59 -9.72 0.71 0.82
N THR A 60 -9.26 0.33 -0.37
CA THR A 60 -9.57 -0.99 -0.94
C THR A 60 -8.95 -2.11 -0.13
N LEU A 61 -7.70 -1.98 0.33
CA LEU A 61 -7.06 -3.00 1.19
C LEU A 61 -7.89 -3.27 2.45
N LYS A 62 -8.31 -2.21 3.17
CA LYS A 62 -9.13 -2.34 4.39
C LYS A 62 -10.46 -3.07 4.14
N ARG A 63 -11.04 -2.93 2.94
CA ARG A 63 -12.31 -3.59 2.56
C ARG A 63 -12.13 -5.04 2.12
N VAL A 64 -10.95 -5.42 1.67
CA VAL A 64 -10.67 -6.77 1.16
C VAL A 64 -10.29 -7.73 2.29
N PHE A 65 -9.74 -7.22 3.39
CA PHE A 65 -9.43 -8.03 4.57
C PHE A 65 -10.66 -8.25 5.45
N PHE A 66 -10.78 -9.47 5.99
CA PHE A 66 -11.77 -9.80 6.98
C PHE A 66 -11.35 -9.27 8.36
N ALA A 67 -12.27 -8.62 9.07
CA ALA A 67 -12.10 -8.19 10.44
C ALA A 67 -13.46 -8.24 11.16
N ASP A 68 -13.58 -9.07 12.20
CA ASP A 68 -14.81 -9.28 12.98
C ASP A 68 -14.77 -8.62 14.38
N SER A 69 -13.66 -7.98 14.72
CA SER A 69 -13.46 -7.30 16.00
C SER A 69 -12.84 -5.92 15.80
N PRO A 70 -13.01 -5.01 16.78
CA PRO A 70 -12.33 -3.71 16.77
C PRO A 70 -10.80 -3.85 16.65
N GLN A 71 -10.22 -4.84 17.33
CA GLN A 71 -8.78 -5.11 17.30
C GLN A 71 -8.33 -5.61 15.91
N ALA A 72 -9.09 -6.51 15.29
CA ALA A 72 -8.81 -6.96 13.92
C ALA A 72 -8.92 -5.79 12.92
N THR A 73 -9.88 -4.90 13.13
CA THR A 73 -10.06 -3.70 12.28
C THR A 73 -8.86 -2.76 12.38
N GLU A 74 -8.36 -2.52 13.59
CA GLU A 74 -7.16 -1.72 13.82
C GLU A 74 -5.92 -2.36 13.17
N LEU A 75 -5.75 -3.68 13.33
CA LEU A 75 -4.67 -4.44 12.71
C LEU A 75 -4.72 -4.33 11.18
N VAL A 76 -5.88 -4.56 10.57
CA VAL A 76 -6.09 -4.42 9.12
C VAL A 76 -5.77 -3.00 8.66
N SER A 77 -6.18 -1.98 9.42
CA SER A 77 -5.86 -0.59 9.12
C SER A 77 -4.36 -0.34 9.11
N ALA A 78 -3.66 -0.74 10.17
CA ALA A 78 -2.21 -0.58 10.30
C ALA A 78 -1.46 -1.35 9.20
N TYR A 79 -1.92 -2.56 8.85
CA TYR A 79 -1.32 -3.38 7.81
C TYR A 79 -1.49 -2.76 6.41
N ALA A 80 -2.68 -2.22 6.11
CA ALA A 80 -2.91 -1.49 4.87
C ALA A 80 -1.99 -0.26 4.74
N ASP A 81 -1.84 0.51 5.83
CA ASP A 81 -0.97 1.68 5.86
C ASP A 81 0.51 1.30 5.69
N LEU A 82 0.94 0.20 6.31
CA LEU A 82 2.28 -0.37 6.14
C LEU A 82 2.56 -0.78 4.70
N ILE A 83 1.63 -1.51 4.06
CA ILE A 83 1.76 -1.90 2.65
C ILE A 83 1.93 -0.69 1.74
N ALA A 84 1.08 0.33 1.93
CA ALA A 84 1.15 1.55 1.13
C ALA A 84 2.46 2.32 1.35
N ALA A 85 2.93 2.41 2.60
CA ALA A 85 4.22 3.01 2.93
C ALA A 85 5.40 2.24 2.30
N ALA A 86 5.39 0.90 2.39
CA ALA A 86 6.40 0.03 1.80
C ALA A 86 6.46 0.19 0.26
N LYS A 87 5.30 0.33 -0.39
CA LYS A 87 5.25 0.61 -1.83
C LYS A 87 5.86 1.97 -2.17
N ARG A 88 5.48 3.04 -1.47
CA ARG A 88 6.05 4.38 -1.69
C ARG A 88 7.56 4.40 -1.49
N LEU A 89 8.05 3.68 -0.49
CA LEU A 89 9.48 3.50 -0.25
C LEU A 89 10.15 2.78 -1.44
N ARG A 90 9.57 1.67 -1.92
CA ARG A 90 10.08 0.92 -3.08
C ARG A 90 10.12 1.78 -4.35
N ASP A 91 9.05 2.52 -4.62
CA ASP A 91 8.96 3.39 -5.80
C ASP A 91 10.00 4.52 -5.71
N SER A 92 10.16 5.12 -4.54
CA SER A 92 11.17 6.17 -4.29
C SER A 92 12.59 5.62 -4.42
N ALA A 93 12.86 4.42 -3.90
CA ALA A 93 14.15 3.77 -4.01
C ALA A 93 14.46 3.43 -5.48
N ARG A 94 13.49 2.89 -6.23
CA ARG A 94 13.64 2.63 -7.67
C ARG A 94 13.93 3.93 -8.42
N SER A 95 13.20 5.00 -8.15
CA SER A 95 13.42 6.30 -8.81
C SER A 95 14.81 6.88 -8.52
N LYS A 96 15.40 6.64 -7.35
CA LYS A 96 16.68 7.23 -6.96
C LYS A 96 17.89 6.37 -7.30
N PHE A 97 17.75 5.05 -7.26
CA PHE A 97 18.89 4.13 -7.30
C PHE A 97 18.92 3.22 -8.53
N ALA A 98 17.83 3.10 -9.31
CA ALA A 98 17.79 2.18 -10.44
C ALA A 98 18.62 2.61 -11.67
N THR A 99 19.10 3.87 -11.72
CA THR A 99 19.94 4.37 -12.81
C THR A 99 21.42 3.95 -12.69
N ASP A 100 21.88 3.63 -11.48
CA ASP A 100 23.31 3.40 -11.20
C ASP A 100 23.63 1.97 -10.75
N THR A 101 22.64 1.07 -10.67
CA THR A 101 22.88 -0.31 -10.23
C THR A 101 23.10 -1.25 -11.41
N PRO A 102 24.30 -1.86 -11.56
CA PRO A 102 24.55 -2.89 -12.59
C PRO A 102 23.77 -4.20 -12.34
N ASN A 103 23.10 -4.34 -11.18
CA ASN A 103 22.25 -5.48 -10.87
C ASN A 103 20.82 -5.04 -10.50
N PRO A 104 19.87 -5.06 -11.46
CA PRO A 104 18.50 -4.65 -11.21
C PRO A 104 17.76 -5.57 -10.22
N ALA A 105 18.30 -6.75 -9.90
CA ALA A 105 17.68 -7.68 -8.94
C ALA A 105 17.64 -7.13 -7.50
N MET A 106 18.61 -6.30 -7.08
CA MET A 106 18.64 -5.74 -5.72
C MET A 106 17.48 -4.77 -5.42
N VAL A 107 16.89 -4.16 -6.46
CA VAL A 107 15.75 -3.23 -6.34
C VAL A 107 14.42 -3.95 -6.58
N ARG A 108 14.45 -5.16 -7.15
CA ARG A 108 13.23 -5.85 -7.62
C ARG A 108 12.48 -6.60 -6.53
N ASP A 109 13.16 -7.09 -5.50
CA ASP A 109 12.53 -8.11 -4.66
C ASP A 109 13.19 -8.16 -3.28
N SER A 110 12.43 -7.95 -2.20
CA SER A 110 12.69 -8.47 -0.83
C SER A 110 12.18 -7.59 0.33
N THR A 111 11.86 -6.31 0.16
CA THR A 111 11.71 -5.44 1.35
C THR A 111 10.42 -5.66 2.15
N THR A 112 9.50 -6.52 1.71
CA THR A 112 8.36 -6.92 2.55
C THR A 112 8.00 -8.38 2.29
N PRO A 113 8.41 -9.32 3.16
CA PRO A 113 7.92 -10.68 3.15
C PRO A 113 6.39 -10.69 3.10
N GLY A 114 5.82 -11.35 2.07
CA GLY A 114 4.37 -11.50 1.94
C GLY A 114 3.65 -10.41 1.12
N ALA A 115 4.33 -9.35 0.68
CA ALA A 115 3.74 -8.40 -0.26
C ALA A 115 3.61 -9.03 -1.66
N PRO A 116 2.45 -8.95 -2.32
CA PRO A 116 2.26 -9.42 -3.70
C PRO A 116 3.26 -8.80 -4.67
N SER A 117 3.90 -9.61 -5.49
CA SER A 117 4.66 -9.13 -6.65
C SER A 117 3.78 -9.06 -7.91
N PRO A 118 4.11 -8.20 -8.89
CA PRO A 118 3.45 -8.21 -10.20
C PRO A 118 3.51 -9.58 -10.88
N GLU A 119 4.62 -10.30 -10.72
CA GLU A 119 4.79 -11.66 -11.24
C GLU A 119 3.78 -12.63 -10.60
N GLN A 120 3.56 -12.55 -9.29
CA GLN A 120 2.52 -13.34 -8.61
C GLN A 120 1.11 -13.00 -9.08
N ALA A 121 0.85 -11.74 -9.45
CA ALA A 121 -0.43 -11.35 -10.02
C ALA A 121 -0.70 -12.00 -11.38
N ALA A 122 0.31 -12.14 -12.22
CA ALA A 122 0.20 -12.88 -13.48
C ALA A 122 -0.06 -14.39 -13.25
N GLN A 123 0.56 -14.96 -12.21
CA GLN A 123 0.38 -16.36 -11.83
C GLN A 123 -0.99 -16.68 -11.24
N LEU A 124 -1.77 -15.67 -10.82
CA LEU A 124 -3.10 -15.85 -10.25
C LEU A 124 -4.07 -16.57 -11.21
N ALA A 125 -3.89 -16.41 -12.53
CA ALA A 125 -4.67 -17.14 -13.53
C ALA A 125 -4.53 -18.66 -13.35
N ALA A 126 -3.32 -19.13 -13.07
CA ALA A 126 -2.98 -20.53 -12.82
C ALA A 126 -3.16 -20.97 -11.36
N ALA A 127 -3.67 -20.11 -10.49
CA ALA A 127 -3.89 -20.45 -9.09
C ALA A 127 -4.99 -21.51 -8.94
N ASP A 128 -4.71 -22.48 -8.07
CA ASP A 128 -5.64 -23.50 -7.61
C ASP A 128 -6.53 -22.90 -6.51
N VAL A 129 -7.84 -23.14 -6.61
CA VAL A 129 -8.86 -22.59 -5.72
C VAL A 129 -9.67 -23.73 -5.15
N ASN A 130 -9.51 -23.98 -3.85
CA ASN A 130 -10.32 -24.93 -3.12
C ASN A 130 -11.36 -24.17 -2.28
N VAL A 131 -12.64 -24.46 -2.48
CA VAL A 131 -13.75 -23.83 -1.76
C VAL A 131 -14.44 -24.89 -0.89
N ASP A 132 -14.54 -24.61 0.41
CA ASP A 132 -15.21 -25.44 1.40
C ASP A 132 -16.23 -24.59 2.18
N GLY A 133 -17.48 -24.61 1.70
CA GLY A 133 -18.58 -23.83 2.26
C GLY A 133 -18.32 -22.32 2.25
N ASN A 134 -18.12 -21.75 3.44
CA ASN A 134 -17.83 -20.32 3.65
C ASN A 134 -16.33 -20.02 3.75
N SER A 135 -15.47 -20.99 3.47
CA SER A 135 -14.02 -20.87 3.49
C SER A 135 -13.46 -21.17 2.11
N ALA A 136 -12.38 -20.51 1.73
CA ALA A 136 -11.64 -20.84 0.52
C ALA A 136 -10.14 -20.72 0.74
N THR A 137 -9.39 -21.50 -0.02
CA THR A 137 -7.93 -21.46 -0.06
C THR A 137 -7.48 -21.27 -1.51
N VAL A 138 -6.69 -20.23 -1.76
CA VAL A 138 -6.10 -19.94 -3.06
C VAL A 138 -4.61 -20.21 -3.00
N LYS A 139 -4.15 -21.19 -3.77
CA LYS A 139 -2.73 -21.56 -3.90
C LYS A 139 -2.19 -21.00 -5.19
N ILE A 140 -1.29 -20.02 -5.08
CA ILE A 140 -0.58 -19.43 -6.21
C ILE A 140 0.75 -20.21 -6.39
N PRO A 141 1.15 -20.55 -7.63
CA PRO A 141 2.47 -21.12 -7.90
C PRO A 141 3.59 -20.32 -7.23
N ASP A 142 4.64 -21.00 -6.78
CA ASP A 142 5.84 -20.42 -6.17
C ASP A 142 5.64 -19.60 -4.88
N ARG A 143 4.40 -19.46 -4.40
CA ARG A 143 4.09 -18.84 -3.11
C ARG A 143 4.13 -19.90 -2.01
N PRO A 144 4.93 -19.71 -0.94
CA PRO A 144 5.09 -20.73 0.10
C PRO A 144 3.83 -20.94 0.95
N ALA A 145 3.06 -19.89 1.17
CA ALA A 145 1.84 -19.93 1.96
C ALA A 145 0.60 -19.66 1.08
N PRO A 146 -0.41 -20.54 1.11
CA PRO A 146 -1.67 -20.28 0.42
C PRO A 146 -2.43 -19.13 1.10
N ILE A 147 -3.28 -18.47 0.33
CA ILE A 147 -4.13 -17.38 0.82
C ILE A 147 -5.45 -17.99 1.29
N LYS A 148 -5.85 -17.71 2.53
CA LYS A 148 -7.14 -18.13 3.08
C LYS A 148 -8.16 -17.01 2.90
N LEU A 149 -9.40 -17.38 2.63
CA LEU A 149 -10.51 -16.46 2.49
C LEU A 149 -11.72 -16.97 3.25
N ARG A 150 -12.54 -16.02 3.69
CA ARG A 150 -13.83 -16.25 4.33
C ARG A 150 -14.93 -15.53 3.57
N ARG A 151 -16.09 -16.18 3.42
CA ARG A 151 -17.27 -15.58 2.81
C ARG A 151 -18.10 -14.87 3.87
N VAL A 152 -18.38 -13.59 3.67
CA VAL A 152 -19.18 -12.72 4.56
C VAL A 152 -20.11 -11.88 3.70
N ASP A 153 -21.42 -11.96 3.96
CA ASP A 153 -22.46 -11.23 3.21
C ASP A 153 -22.34 -11.37 1.69
N GLY A 154 -22.00 -12.58 1.24
CA GLY A 154 -21.81 -12.91 -0.17
C GLY A 154 -20.43 -12.55 -0.75
N ASN A 155 -19.60 -11.78 -0.04
CA ASN A 155 -18.27 -11.35 -0.46
C ASN A 155 -17.18 -12.28 0.07
N TRP A 156 -16.16 -12.57 -0.73
CA TRP A 156 -14.96 -13.27 -0.29
C TRP A 156 -13.92 -12.28 0.24
N LEU A 157 -13.56 -12.40 1.51
CA LEU A 157 -12.59 -11.54 2.18
C LEU A 157 -11.35 -12.34 2.57
N ILE A 158 -10.19 -11.70 2.56
CA ILE A 158 -8.91 -12.32 2.92
C ILE A 158 -8.87 -12.50 4.44
N ASP A 159 -8.71 -13.75 4.88
CA ASP A 159 -8.64 -14.11 6.29
C ASP A 159 -7.18 -13.93 6.76
N VAL A 160 -6.96 -13.03 7.71
CA VAL A 160 -5.63 -12.63 8.23
C VAL A 160 -5.35 -13.19 9.61
#